data_AF-A0A316UU55-F1
#
_entry.id   AF-A0A316UU55-F1
#
_cell.length_a   1.000
_cell.length_b   1.000
_cell.length_c   1.000
_cell.angle_alpha   90.00
_cell.angle_beta   90.00
_cell.angle_gamma   90.00
#
_symmetry.space_group_name_H-M   'P 1'
#
loop_
_entity.id
_entity.type
_entity.pdbx_description
1 polymer ?
#
loop_
_entity_poly.entity_id
_entity_poly.type
_entity_poly.pdbx_seq_one_letter_code
_entity_poly.pdbx_strand_id
1 'polypeptide(L)'
;MVLFAVADFCLIPMGTETSVGPYIAECQRVLEAMKSEGIKYEMHGYGTNLEGPFPLVCQAIERCHEAVHAKGAPRISSNMRIGTRTDKPQEQAWAKGLGENERKRESVRRILAGQTGDAEAATKAAAPQ
;
A
#
# COMPACT_ATOMS: atom_id res chain seq x y z
N MET A 1 15.03 -13.98 4.16
CA MET A 1 14.58 -12.96 3.17
C MET A 1 13.23 -12.44 3.62
N VAL A 2 13.07 -11.13 3.80
CA VAL A 2 11.78 -10.50 4.10
C VAL A 2 11.27 -9.87 2.80
N LEU A 3 10.07 -10.25 2.37
CA LEU A 3 9.44 -9.67 1.17
C LEU A 3 8.90 -8.27 1.48
N PHE A 4 8.99 -7.36 0.52
CA PHE A 4 8.29 -6.07 0.58
C PHE A 4 6.99 -6.18 -0.23
N ALA A 5 5.90 -5.74 0.38
CA ALA A 5 4.57 -5.78 -0.20
C ALA A 5 4.09 -4.38 -0.55
N VAL A 6 3.39 -4.30 -1.67
CA VAL A 6 2.54 -3.18 -2.04
C VAL A 6 1.12 -3.72 -2.08
N ALA A 7 0.22 -3.11 -1.31
CA ALA A 7 -1.17 -3.50 -1.27
C ALA A 7 -2.09 -2.31 -1.55
N ASP A 8 -3.23 -2.59 -2.17
CA ASP A 8 -4.42 -1.75 -2.13
C ASP A 8 -5.47 -2.51 -1.32
N PHE A 9 -5.92 -1.88 -0.24
CA PHE A 9 -6.75 -2.48 0.80
C PHE A 9 -8.06 -1.70 0.95
N CYS A 10 -9.18 -2.40 0.79
CA CYS A 10 -10.52 -1.86 0.97
C CYS A 10 -11.25 -2.67 2.04
N LEU A 11 -11.53 -2.05 3.17
CA LEU A 11 -12.28 -2.64 4.29
C LEU A 11 -13.74 -2.19 4.25
N ILE A 12 -14.66 -3.15 4.30
CA ILE A 12 -16.10 -2.92 4.20
C ILE A 12 -16.77 -3.52 5.45
N PRO A 13 -17.15 -2.70 6.45
CA PRO A 13 -17.95 -3.19 7.57
C PRO A 13 -19.36 -3.57 7.07
N MET A 14 -19.91 -4.65 7.60
CA MET A 14 -21.23 -5.17 7.23
C MET A 14 -22.10 -5.33 8.47
N GLY A 15 -23.40 -5.07 8.33
CA GLY A 15 -24.33 -5.06 9.47
C GLY A 15 -24.20 -3.79 10.33
N THR A 16 -23.74 -2.69 9.73
CA THR A 16 -23.62 -1.36 10.35
C THR A 16 -24.56 -0.36 9.66
N GLU A 17 -24.60 0.87 10.17
CA GLU A 17 -25.23 2.00 9.48
C GLU A 17 -24.64 2.25 8.08
N THR A 18 -25.37 2.99 7.24
CA THR A 18 -24.98 3.30 5.85
C THR A 18 -23.71 4.13 5.75
N SER A 19 -23.45 5.00 6.73
CA SER A 19 -22.24 5.81 6.76
C SER A 19 -21.08 5.04 7.40
N VAL A 20 -20.15 4.58 6.56
CA VAL A 20 -18.99 3.79 6.99
C VAL A 20 -17.77 4.63 7.41
N GLY A 21 -17.80 5.94 7.18
CA GLY A 21 -16.69 6.86 7.45
C GLY A 21 -16.08 6.76 8.86
N PRO A 22 -16.90 6.65 9.94
CA PRO A 22 -16.38 6.49 11.30
C PRO A 22 -15.55 5.22 11.54
N TYR A 23 -15.77 4.16 10.75
CA TYR A 23 -14.98 2.93 10.82
C TYR A 23 -13.66 3.09 10.07
N ILE A 24 -13.71 3.66 8.87
CA ILE A 24 -12.51 3.92 8.06
C ILE A 24 -11.57 4.90 8.77
N ALA A 25 -12.10 5.87 9.51
CA ALA A 25 -11.31 6.76 10.35
C ALA A 25 -10.50 6.00 11.43
N GLU A 26 -11.02 4.91 12.00
CA GLU A 26 -10.24 4.08 12.93
C GLU A 26 -9.11 3.35 12.22
N CYS A 27 -9.35 2.82 11.01
CA CYS A 27 -8.29 2.23 10.21
C CYS A 27 -7.15 3.23 9.97
N GLN A 28 -7.47 4.49 9.65
CA GLN A 28 -6.45 5.52 9.45
C GLN A 28 -5.67 5.84 10.74
N ARG A 29 -6.31 5.81 11.92
CA ARG A 29 -5.60 5.99 13.20
C ARG A 29 -4.67 4.82 13.51
N VAL A 30 -5.10 3.59 13.24
CA VAL A 30 -4.26 2.39 13.36
C VAL A 30 -3.02 2.52 12.46
N LEU A 31 -3.22 2.86 11.19
CA LEU A 31 -2.13 3.02 10.22
C LEU A 31 -1.17 4.15 10.60
N GLU A 32 -1.68 5.28 11.10
CA GLU A 32 -0.85 6.38 11.61
C GLU A 32 0.04 5.92 12.77
N ALA A 33 -0.51 5.18 13.74
CA ALA A 33 0.26 4.66 14.87
C ALA A 33 1.37 3.69 14.43
N MET A 34 1.12 2.93 13.35
CA MET A 34 2.09 1.97 12.80
C MET A 34 3.17 2.61 11.92
N LYS A 35 3.09 3.91 11.57
CA LYS A 35 4.12 4.57 10.75
C LYS A 35 5.53 4.43 11.33
N SER A 36 5.65 4.46 12.66
CA SER A 36 6.93 4.28 13.36
C SER A 36 7.54 2.88 13.15
N GLU A 37 6.72 1.89 12.82
CA GLU A 37 7.13 0.52 12.49
C GLU A 37 7.59 0.38 11.02
N GLY A 38 7.49 1.45 10.23
CA GLY A 38 7.98 1.50 8.85
C GLY A 38 6.92 1.28 7.77
N ILE A 39 5.63 1.29 8.11
CA ILE A 39 4.55 1.25 7.12
C ILE A 39 4.36 2.62 6.47
N LYS A 40 4.22 2.63 5.13
CA LYS A 40 3.71 3.79 4.39
C LYS A 40 2.29 3.51 3.97
N TYR A 41 1.44 4.53 4.01
CA TYR A 41 0.08 4.40 3.51
C TYR A 41 -0.43 5.70 2.89
N GLU A 42 -1.40 5.57 2.01
CA GLU A 42 -2.10 6.68 1.37
C GLU A 42 -3.57 6.30 1.13
N MET A 43 -4.49 7.07 1.68
CA MET A 43 -5.93 6.87 1.49
C MET A 43 -6.40 7.46 0.16
N HIS A 44 -7.29 6.76 -0.53
CA HIS A 44 -8.02 7.27 -1.70
C HIS A 44 -9.51 6.93 -1.58
N GLY A 45 -10.32 7.38 -2.54
CA GLY A 45 -11.78 7.25 -2.47
C GLY A 45 -12.35 5.84 -2.49
N TYR A 46 -11.52 4.80 -2.65
CA TYR A 46 -11.97 3.41 -2.77
C TYR A 46 -11.14 2.42 -1.93
N GLY A 47 -10.27 2.91 -1.06
CA GLY A 47 -9.33 2.06 -0.33
C GLY A 47 -8.17 2.84 0.27
N THR A 48 -7.17 2.11 0.71
CA THR A 48 -5.92 2.65 1.23
C THR A 48 -4.78 1.83 0.65
N ASN A 49 -3.84 2.52 0.02
CA ASN A 49 -2.58 1.91 -0.39
C ASN A 49 -1.71 1.69 0.84
N LEU A 50 -1.09 0.51 0.95
CA LEU A 50 -0.14 0.14 1.99
C LEU A 50 1.17 -0.32 1.35
N GLU A 51 2.29 0.06 1.95
CA GLU A 51 3.62 -0.37 1.52
C GLU A 51 4.49 -0.65 2.74
N GLY A 52 5.23 -1.75 2.70
CA GLY A 52 6.14 -2.13 3.78
C GLY A 52 6.57 -3.59 3.71
N PRO A 53 7.28 -4.09 4.74
CA PRO A 53 7.50 -5.53 4.91
C PRO A 53 6.17 -6.29 4.85
N PHE A 54 6.13 -7.40 4.11
CA PHE A 54 4.91 -8.19 3.91
C PHE A 54 4.21 -8.54 5.25
N PRO A 55 4.92 -9.00 6.30
CA PRO A 55 4.29 -9.26 7.59
C PRO A 55 3.67 -8.01 8.23
N LEU A 56 4.32 -6.86 8.10
CA LEU A 56 3.83 -5.59 8.64
C LEU A 56 2.57 -5.11 7.91
N VAL A 57 2.52 -5.27 6.58
CA VAL A 57 1.31 -4.97 5.78
C VAL A 57 0.14 -5.85 6.20
N CYS A 58 0.37 -7.16 6.38
CA CYS A 58 -0.66 -8.07 6.88
C CYS A 58 -1.12 -7.71 8.29
N GLN A 59 -0.19 -7.39 9.19
CA GLN A 59 -0.50 -6.97 10.55
C GLN A 59 -1.31 -5.66 10.58
N ALA A 60 -1.01 -4.72 9.68
CA ALA A 60 -1.77 -3.48 9.58
C ALA A 60 -3.22 -3.71 9.16
N ILE A 61 -3.45 -4.62 8.21
CA ILE A 61 -4.79 -5.05 7.79
C ILE A 61 -5.51 -5.72 8.97
N GLU A 62 -4.85 -6.63 9.68
CA GLU A 62 -5.41 -7.30 10.88
C GLU A 62 -5.83 -6.29 11.94
N ARG A 63 -4.95 -5.36 12.34
CA ARG A 63 -5.27 -4.33 13.34
C ARG A 63 -6.41 -3.41 12.90
N CYS A 64 -6.55 -3.15 11.59
CA CYS A 64 -7.70 -2.41 11.07
C CYS A 64 -9.00 -3.21 11.25
N HIS A 65 -8.99 -4.53 11.02
CA HIS A 65 -10.14 -5.39 11.30
C HIS A 65 -10.50 -5.39 12.79
N GLU A 66 -9.50 -5.55 13.66
CA GLU A 66 -9.69 -5.53 15.12
C GLU A 66 -10.31 -4.21 15.58
N ALA A 67 -9.79 -3.07 15.13
CA ALA A 67 -10.31 -1.75 15.49
C ALA A 67 -11.76 -1.54 15.01
N VAL A 68 -12.10 -2.04 13.82
CA VAL A 68 -13.47 -1.95 13.29
C VAL A 68 -14.43 -2.88 14.02
N HIS A 69 -14.00 -4.09 14.39
CA HIS A 69 -14.78 -4.98 15.24
C HIS A 69 -14.98 -4.40 16.66
N ALA A 70 -13.94 -3.79 17.24
CA ALA A 70 -14.05 -3.10 18.54
C ALA A 70 -15.05 -1.94 18.52
N LYS A 71 -15.32 -1.37 17.33
CA LYS A 71 -16.38 -0.38 17.11
C LYS A 71 -17.79 -0.96 16.95
N GLY A 72 -17.95 -2.28 17.02
CA GLY A 72 -19.25 -2.95 16.98
C GLY A 72 -19.66 -3.44 15.60
N ALA A 73 -18.80 -3.38 14.58
CA ALA A 73 -19.11 -4.02 13.30
C ALA A 73 -19.15 -5.55 13.49
N PRO A 74 -20.28 -6.23 13.25
CA PRO A 74 -20.40 -7.67 13.50
C PRO A 74 -19.65 -8.50 12.46
N ARG A 75 -19.42 -7.95 11.26
CA ARG A 75 -18.72 -8.62 10.17
C ARG A 75 -17.98 -7.62 9.31
N ILE A 76 -16.85 -8.04 8.76
CA ILE A 76 -16.04 -7.28 7.81
C ILE A 76 -15.87 -8.10 6.54
N SER A 77 -16.06 -7.48 5.39
CA SER A 77 -15.57 -7.97 4.10
C SER A 77 -14.37 -7.11 3.70
N SER A 78 -13.35 -7.69 3.09
CA SER A 78 -12.22 -6.92 2.59
C SER A 78 -11.82 -7.37 1.20
N ASN A 79 -11.55 -6.40 0.34
CA ASN A 79 -10.95 -6.62 -0.95
C ASN A 79 -9.51 -6.13 -0.89
N MET A 80 -8.56 -6.97 -1.29
CA MET A 80 -7.17 -6.58 -1.35
C MET A 80 -6.50 -7.07 -2.62
N ARG A 81 -5.69 -6.19 -3.21
CA ARG A 81 -4.69 -6.55 -4.21
C ARG A 81 -3.34 -6.37 -3.56
N ILE A 82 -2.54 -7.43 -3.48
CA ILE A 82 -1.20 -7.39 -2.88
C ILE A 82 -0.19 -7.99 -3.84
N GLY A 83 0.96 -7.33 -3.97
CA GLY A 83 2.02 -7.73 -4.89
C GLY A 83 3.40 -7.64 -4.25
N THR A 84 4.29 -8.52 -4.69
CA THR A 84 5.72 -8.51 -4.37
C THR A 84 6.50 -8.63 -5.67
N ARG A 85 7.78 -8.23 -5.65
CA ARG A 85 8.69 -8.34 -6.79
C ARG A 85 10.11 -8.56 -6.29
N THR A 86 10.96 -9.18 -7.09
CA THR A 86 12.36 -9.44 -6.76
C THR A 86 13.34 -8.78 -7.73
N ASP A 87 12.86 -8.22 -8.84
CA ASP A 87 13.67 -7.65 -9.91
C ASP A 87 14.21 -6.23 -9.60
N LYS A 88 13.78 -5.62 -8.48
CA LYS A 88 14.27 -4.30 -8.02
C LYS A 88 14.68 -4.38 -6.54
N PRO A 89 15.90 -3.93 -6.17
CA PRO A 89 16.32 -3.88 -4.77
C PRO A 89 15.41 -2.95 -3.96
N GLN A 90 14.65 -3.51 -3.02
CA GLN A 90 13.72 -2.75 -2.18
C GLN A 90 14.36 -2.22 -0.89
N GLU A 91 15.53 -2.74 -0.51
CA GLU A 91 16.20 -2.46 0.77
C GLU A 91 16.72 -1.02 0.96
N GLN A 92 16.76 -0.17 -0.08
CA GLN A 92 17.34 1.18 0.02
C GLN A 92 16.38 2.34 -0.29
N ALA A 93 15.14 2.08 -0.74
CA ALA A 93 14.21 3.14 -1.17
C ALA A 93 13.18 3.58 -0.10
N TRP A 94 13.03 2.83 0.99
CA TRP A 94 11.97 3.07 1.97
C TRP A 94 12.22 4.30 2.85
N ALA A 95 13.48 4.63 3.14
CA ALA A 95 13.83 5.67 4.12
C ALA A 95 13.83 7.12 3.59
N LYS A 96 13.93 7.37 2.26
CA LYS A 96 14.20 8.74 1.74
C LYS A 96 13.57 9.09 0.38
N GLY A 97 12.62 8.30 -0.14
CA GLY A 97 12.01 8.56 -1.46
C GLY A 97 10.54 8.16 -1.58
N LEU A 98 10.03 8.35 -2.80
CA LEU A 98 8.66 8.04 -3.20
C LEU A 98 8.32 6.56 -2.96
N GLY A 99 7.08 6.28 -2.56
CA GLY A 99 6.55 4.91 -2.46
C GLY A 99 6.57 4.18 -3.81
N GLU A 100 6.45 2.86 -3.81
CA GLU A 100 6.25 2.07 -5.05
C GLU A 100 4.97 2.48 -5.79
N ASN A 101 3.87 2.75 -5.08
CA ASN A 101 2.64 3.26 -5.70
C ASN A 101 2.88 4.61 -6.35
N GLU A 102 3.62 5.49 -5.67
CA GLU A 102 3.95 6.82 -6.18
C GLU A 102 4.86 6.76 -7.40
N ARG A 103 5.92 5.94 -7.38
CA ARG A 103 6.78 5.68 -8.55
C ARG A 103 5.99 5.15 -9.74
N LYS A 104 5.01 4.27 -9.50
CA LYS A 104 4.13 3.77 -10.56
C LYS A 104 3.26 4.89 -11.14
N ARG A 105 2.64 5.73 -10.30
CA ARG A 105 1.84 6.88 -10.74
C ARG A 105 2.67 7.87 -11.54
N GLU A 106 3.88 8.21 -11.08
CA GLU A 106 4.77 9.11 -11.79
C GLU A 106 5.24 8.54 -13.13
N SER A 107 5.59 7.25 -13.18
CA SER A 107 5.96 6.58 -14.44
C SER A 107 4.84 6.72 -15.48
N VAL A 108 3.59 6.49 -15.09
CA VAL A 108 2.43 6.68 -15.97
C VAL A 108 2.30 8.14 -16.39
N ARG A 109 2.41 9.10 -15.46
CA ARG A 109 2.33 10.53 -15.77
C ARG A 109 3.40 10.98 -16.78
N ARG A 110 4.64 10.49 -16.65
CA ARG A 110 5.73 10.80 -17.59
C ARG A 110 5.46 10.27 -18.99
N ILE A 111 4.98 9.03 -19.08
CA ILE A 111 4.58 8.42 -20.36
C ILE A 111 3.46 9.23 -21.01
N LEU A 112 2.44 9.62 -20.24
CA LEU A 112 1.33 10.45 -20.74
C LEU A 112 1.79 11.85 -21.18
N ALA A 113 2.85 12.40 -20.56
CA ALA A 113 3.45 13.67 -20.95
C ALA A 113 4.34 13.58 -22.21
N GLY A 114 4.39 12.43 -22.89
CA GLY A 114 5.23 12.23 -24.08
C GLY A 114 6.73 12.13 -23.77
N GLN A 115 7.11 11.99 -22.50
CA GLN A 115 8.48 11.76 -22.08
C GLN A 115 8.76 10.26 -22.07
N THR A 116 8.94 9.67 -23.25
CA THR A 116 9.35 8.25 -23.36
C THR A 116 10.75 8.05 -22.76
N GLY A 117 10.89 6.99 -21.98
CA GLY A 117 12.07 6.70 -21.19
C GLY A 117 13.28 6.26 -22.02
N ASP A 118 14.10 7.21 -22.43
CA ASP A 118 15.43 6.93 -23.01
C ASP A 118 16.47 6.48 -21.96
N ALA A 119 16.13 6.50 -20.66
CA ALA A 119 17.06 6.13 -19.59
C ALA A 119 16.96 4.65 -19.12
N GLU A 120 15.80 3.99 -19.23
CA GLU A 120 15.63 2.62 -18.71
C GLU A 120 16.01 1.54 -19.75
N ALA A 121 15.99 1.86 -21.05
CA ALA A 121 16.46 0.98 -22.12
C ALA A 121 17.99 0.83 -22.15
N ALA A 122 18.75 1.90 -21.81
CA ALA A 122 20.21 1.86 -21.78
C ALA A 122 20.76 0.99 -20.62
N THR A 123 20.03 0.86 -19.52
CA THR A 123 20.49 0.09 -18.35
C THR A 123 20.24 -1.42 -18.49
N LYS A 124 19.17 -1.83 -19.21
CA LYS A 124 18.88 -3.25 -19.47
C LYS A 124 19.75 -3.89 -20.57
N ALA A 125 20.39 -3.08 -21.42
CA ALA A 125 21.31 -3.58 -22.44
C ALA A 125 22.74 -3.85 -21.94
N ALA A 126 23.06 -3.50 -20.67
CA ALA A 126 24.42 -3.52 -20.14
C ALA A 126 24.69 -4.61 -19.08
N ALA A 127 23.74 -5.51 -18.78
CA ALA A 127 24.00 -6.65 -17.91
C ALA A 127 24.50 -7.85 -18.74
N PRO A 128 25.73 -8.36 -18.52
CA PRO A 128 26.19 -9.59 -19.15
C PRO A 128 25.41 -10.78 -18.60
N GLN A 129 25.27 -11.80 -19.46
CA GLN A 129 24.72 -13.12 -19.13
C GLN A 129 25.49 -13.82 -18.01
#